data_AF-A0A7D7L234-F1
#
_entry.id   AF-A0A7D7L234-F1
#
_cell.length_a   1.000
_cell.length_b   1.000
_cell.length_c   1.000
_cell.angle_alpha   90.00
_cell.angle_beta   90.00
_cell.angle_gamma   90.00
#
_symmetry.space_group_name_H-M   'P 1'
#
loop_
_entity.id
_entity.type
_entity.pdbx_description
1 polymer ?
#
loop_
_entity_poly.entity_id
_entity_poly.type
_entity_poly.pdbx_seq_one_letter_code
_entity_poly.pdbx_strand_id
1 'polypeptide(L)'
;MRVSTETIYQALYLQARGGLKREVAAALRTGRTRRKPHRDPQARSARFVDEMVMISARPPTIEDRAVPGHWEGDLIVGTGGSSAIVTLVERSTRYVMLGHLPGGHTAEEVRDVLVRLIGSLPQHLRGSLTWDQGAEMARHKQFTIATGVPVYFCDPHSPWQRGSNENTNGLLRQYFPKGTDLGVYSPEDLEHVAQELNGRPRKTLDWKNPAQRLRDLLITD
;
A
#
# COMPACT_ATOMS: atom_id res chain seq x y z
N MET A 1 3.54 0.06 -38.89
CA MET A 1 2.76 1.03 -38.10
C MET A 1 3.05 0.79 -36.63
N ARG A 2 3.58 1.77 -35.88
CA ARG A 2 3.77 1.66 -34.43
C ARG A 2 2.58 2.35 -33.75
N VAL A 3 1.80 1.59 -32.99
CA VAL A 3 0.64 2.10 -32.26
C VAL A 3 1.08 2.31 -30.81
N SER A 4 0.86 3.51 -30.27
CA SER A 4 1.15 3.77 -28.85
C SER A 4 0.04 3.21 -27.96
N THR A 5 0.36 2.98 -26.69
CA THR A 5 -0.63 2.60 -25.68
C THR A 5 -1.77 3.63 -25.58
N GLU A 6 -1.47 4.92 -25.79
CA GLU A 6 -2.49 5.98 -25.78
C GLU A 6 -3.49 5.84 -26.93
N THR A 7 -3.03 5.48 -28.13
CA THR A 7 -3.91 5.25 -29.29
C THR A 7 -4.88 4.09 -29.03
N ILE A 8 -4.44 3.04 -28.33
CA ILE A 8 -5.29 1.92 -27.93
C ILE A 8 -6.38 2.41 -26.94
N TYR A 9 -6.00 3.18 -25.91
CA TYR A 9 -6.96 3.72 -24.96
C TYR A 9 -7.97 4.67 -25.60
N GLN A 10 -7.53 5.56 -26.48
CA GLN A 10 -8.43 6.47 -27.18
C GLN A 10 -9.41 5.72 -28.09
N ALA A 11 -8.97 4.70 -28.80
CA ALA A 11 -9.86 3.87 -29.63
C ALA A 11 -10.97 3.20 -28.80
N LEU A 12 -10.62 2.71 -27.59
CA LEU A 12 -11.60 2.12 -26.67
C LEU A 12 -12.58 3.18 -26.11
N TYR A 13 -12.13 4.39 -25.79
CA TYR A 13 -12.99 5.44 -25.24
C TYR A 13 -13.83 6.17 -26.29
N LEU A 14 -13.38 6.23 -27.55
CA LEU A 14 -14.09 6.88 -28.64
C LEU A 14 -15.46 6.22 -28.88
N GLN A 15 -15.49 4.88 -28.91
CA GLN A 15 -16.72 4.11 -29.15
C GLN A 15 -17.77 4.27 -28.03
N ALA A 16 -17.35 4.63 -26.82
CA ALA A 16 -18.23 4.74 -25.66
C ALA A 16 -18.29 6.17 -25.08
N ARG A 17 -18.09 7.18 -25.95
CA ARG A 17 -18.27 8.61 -25.65
C ARG A 17 -17.49 9.09 -24.41
N GLY A 18 -16.20 8.75 -24.35
CA GLY A 18 -15.29 9.24 -23.33
C GLY A 18 -15.25 8.39 -22.05
N GLY A 19 -15.80 7.18 -22.07
CA GLY A 19 -15.61 6.15 -21.04
C GLY A 19 -15.76 4.74 -21.62
N LEU A 20 -15.71 3.70 -20.79
CA LEU A 20 -15.99 2.31 -21.20
C LEU A 20 -17.49 2.01 -21.17
N LYS A 21 -17.94 1.06 -22.00
CA LYS A 21 -19.33 0.57 -22.01
C LYS A 21 -19.71 0.01 -20.63
N ARG A 22 -20.98 0.18 -20.24
CA ARG A 22 -21.52 -0.28 -18.92
C ARG A 22 -21.30 -1.77 -18.66
N GLU A 23 -21.43 -2.61 -19.69
CA GLU A 23 -21.19 -4.06 -19.61
C GLU A 23 -19.75 -4.39 -19.21
N VAL A 24 -18.78 -3.63 -19.74
CA VAL A 24 -17.36 -3.78 -19.39
C VAL A 24 -17.10 -3.23 -18.00
N ALA A 25 -17.77 -2.14 -17.59
CA ALA A 25 -17.61 -1.53 -16.28
C ALA A 25 -17.90 -2.49 -15.12
N ALA A 26 -18.93 -3.33 -15.26
CA ALA A 26 -19.30 -4.34 -14.26
C ALA A 26 -18.22 -5.43 -14.08
N ALA A 27 -17.46 -5.74 -15.13
CA ALA A 27 -16.35 -6.67 -15.07
C ALA A 27 -15.04 -6.05 -14.53
N LEU A 28 -14.96 -4.72 -14.40
CA LEU A 28 -13.77 -4.04 -13.91
C LEU A 28 -13.75 -4.00 -12.39
N ARG A 29 -12.66 -4.51 -11.81
CA ARG A 29 -12.38 -4.46 -10.35
C ARG A 29 -12.57 -3.07 -9.72
N THR A 30 -12.32 -2.00 -10.47
CA THR A 30 -12.43 -0.62 -9.94
C THR A 30 -13.74 0.08 -10.26
N GLY A 31 -14.60 -0.53 -11.10
CA GLY A 31 -15.83 0.09 -11.62
C GLY A 31 -15.62 1.36 -12.46
N ARG A 32 -14.36 1.77 -12.70
CA ARG A 32 -14.04 3.02 -13.39
C ARG A 32 -14.24 2.87 -14.89
N THR A 33 -15.12 3.70 -15.43
CA THR A 33 -15.31 3.83 -16.87
C THR A 33 -14.41 4.89 -17.50
N ARG A 34 -13.79 5.77 -16.69
CA ARG A 34 -12.97 6.90 -17.17
C ARG A 34 -11.56 6.88 -16.57
N ARG A 35 -10.60 7.42 -17.33
CA ARG A 35 -9.23 7.66 -16.85
C ARG A 35 -9.24 8.73 -15.74
N LYS A 36 -8.41 8.54 -14.71
CA LYS A 36 -8.20 9.55 -13.67
C LYS A 36 -7.36 10.69 -14.27
N PRO A 37 -7.78 11.96 -14.16
CA PRO A 37 -6.97 13.09 -14.62
C PRO A 37 -5.64 13.14 -13.83
N HIS A 38 -4.56 13.43 -14.55
CA HIS A 38 -3.25 13.67 -13.96
C HIS A 38 -3.23 15.10 -13.41
N ARG A 39 -2.86 15.31 -12.14
CA ARG A 39 -2.69 16.65 -11.57
C ARG A 39 -1.25 17.12 -11.77
N ASP A 40 -1.07 18.43 -11.82
CA ASP A 40 0.24 19.08 -11.96
C ASP A 40 1.14 18.79 -10.74
N PRO A 41 2.35 18.25 -10.96
CA PRO A 41 3.33 17.98 -9.92
C PRO A 41 3.84 19.17 -9.10
N GLN A 42 3.83 20.38 -9.67
CA GLN A 42 4.60 21.52 -9.14
C GLN A 42 3.91 22.24 -7.97
N ALA A 43 2.73 21.80 -7.54
CA ALA A 43 1.88 22.53 -6.59
C ALA A 43 2.01 22.08 -5.12
N ARG A 44 3.05 21.33 -4.71
CA ARG A 44 3.19 20.85 -3.32
C ARG A 44 4.52 21.25 -2.69
N SER A 45 4.43 21.95 -1.55
CA SER A 45 5.55 22.25 -0.67
C SER A 45 6.01 21.01 0.12
N ALA A 46 7.22 21.07 0.68
CA ALA A 46 7.73 20.07 1.62
C ALA A 46 6.78 19.97 2.83
N ARG A 47 6.38 18.73 3.17
CA ARG A 47 5.36 18.45 4.19
C ARG A 47 5.93 18.15 5.58
N PHE A 48 7.23 17.90 5.68
CA PHE A 48 7.88 17.52 6.94
C PHE A 48 8.92 18.55 7.35
N VAL A 49 9.00 18.78 8.66
CA VAL A 49 10.09 19.55 9.30
C VAL A 49 11.35 18.69 9.39
N ASP A 50 11.16 17.39 9.57
CA ASP A 50 12.24 16.40 9.63
C ASP A 50 12.71 15.97 8.24
N GLU A 51 14.02 15.89 8.06
CA GLU A 51 14.66 15.38 6.83
C GLU A 51 14.21 13.95 6.51
N MET A 52 13.81 13.75 5.24
CA MET A 52 13.41 12.47 4.69
C MET A 52 14.61 11.74 4.08
N VAL A 53 14.71 10.43 4.32
CA VAL A 53 15.58 9.55 3.53
C VAL A 53 14.79 9.07 2.31
N MET A 54 15.22 9.49 1.12
CA MET A 54 14.54 9.13 -0.13
C MET A 54 14.82 7.67 -0.51
N ILE A 55 13.90 7.08 -1.29
CA ILE A 55 14.00 5.69 -1.76
C ILE A 55 15.24 5.44 -2.62
N SER A 56 15.79 6.46 -3.27
CA SER A 56 17.05 6.39 -4.01
C SER A 56 18.26 6.08 -3.12
N ALA A 57 18.20 6.39 -1.81
CA ALA A 57 19.25 6.08 -0.84
C ALA A 57 19.13 4.66 -0.26
N ARG A 58 18.17 3.86 -0.73
CA ARG A 58 17.96 2.50 -0.26
C ARG A 58 19.07 1.55 -0.73
N PRO A 59 19.56 0.65 0.13
CA PRO A 59 20.46 -0.42 -0.29
C PRO A 59 19.90 -1.23 -1.47
N PRO A 60 20.71 -1.52 -2.51
CA PRO A 60 20.28 -2.30 -3.68
C PRO A 60 19.73 -3.69 -3.35
N THR A 61 20.20 -4.30 -2.26
CA THR A 61 19.75 -5.61 -1.75
C THR A 61 18.27 -5.66 -1.40
N ILE A 62 17.58 -4.52 -1.28
CA ILE A 62 16.13 -4.47 -1.00
C ILE A 62 15.30 -4.51 -2.29
N GLU A 63 15.90 -4.20 -3.44
CA GLU A 63 15.17 -4.13 -4.71
C GLU A 63 14.90 -5.49 -5.34
N ASP A 64 15.76 -6.48 -5.10
CA ASP A 64 15.59 -7.85 -5.61
C ASP A 64 14.46 -8.64 -4.92
N ARG A 65 14.02 -8.19 -3.74
CA ARG A 65 12.98 -8.86 -2.92
C ARG A 65 13.34 -10.31 -2.59
N ALA A 66 14.63 -10.60 -2.45
CA ALA A 66 15.12 -11.94 -2.11
C ALA A 66 14.93 -12.23 -0.61
N VAL A 67 15.12 -11.21 0.24
CA VAL A 67 15.03 -11.32 1.70
C VAL A 67 13.68 -10.76 2.18
N PRO A 68 12.93 -11.46 3.05
CA PRO A 68 11.71 -10.92 3.63
C PRO A 68 12.01 -9.85 4.69
N GLY A 69 11.03 -9.00 4.98
CA GLY A 69 11.12 -7.99 6.05
C GLY A 69 11.21 -6.55 5.55
N HIS A 70 11.04 -6.33 4.26
CA HIS A 70 10.94 -5.00 3.67
C HIS A 70 9.49 -4.71 3.34
N TRP A 71 8.92 -3.68 3.95
CA TRP A 71 7.49 -3.41 3.91
C TRP A 71 7.18 -2.17 3.06
N GLU A 72 6.07 -2.22 2.33
CA GLU A 72 5.42 -1.05 1.74
C GLU A 72 4.22 -0.69 2.63
N GLY A 73 4.07 0.60 2.97
CA GLY A 73 3.02 1.08 3.86
C GLY A 73 2.16 2.21 3.28
N ASP A 74 0.85 2.19 3.52
CA ASP A 74 -0.12 3.19 3.05
C ASP A 74 -1.26 3.38 4.05
N LEU A 75 -2.11 4.38 3.79
CA LEU A 75 -3.40 4.53 4.46
C LEU A 75 -4.56 4.28 3.51
N ILE A 76 -5.49 3.44 3.95
CA ILE A 76 -6.86 3.42 3.43
C ILE A 76 -7.68 4.34 4.31
N VAL A 77 -8.02 5.52 3.79
CA VAL A 77 -8.84 6.50 4.50
C VAL A 77 -10.33 6.24 4.28
N GLY A 78 -11.11 6.37 5.35
CA GLY A 78 -12.57 6.26 5.41
C GLY A 78 -13.29 7.57 5.09
N THR A 79 -14.61 7.58 5.27
CA THR A 79 -15.44 8.76 5.00
C THR A 79 -15.03 9.95 5.87
N GLY A 80 -14.98 11.13 5.27
CA GLY A 80 -14.66 12.37 5.97
C GLY A 80 -13.23 12.47 6.51
N GLY A 81 -12.38 11.46 6.30
CA GLY A 81 -11.06 11.42 6.93
C GLY A 81 -11.08 11.09 8.43
N SER A 82 -12.24 10.73 8.97
CA SER A 82 -12.45 10.51 10.41
C SER A 82 -11.94 9.16 10.90
N SER A 83 -11.70 8.21 10.00
CA SER A 83 -11.16 6.88 10.29
C SER A 83 -10.24 6.44 9.16
N ALA A 84 -9.30 5.55 9.47
CA ALA A 84 -8.36 4.99 8.52
C ALA A 84 -7.94 3.56 8.89
N ILE A 85 -7.27 2.91 7.95
CA ILE A 85 -6.59 1.64 8.15
C ILE A 85 -5.18 1.77 7.60
N VAL A 86 -4.17 1.52 8.44
CA VAL A 86 -2.79 1.31 8.03
C VAL A 86 -2.70 0.00 7.26
N THR A 87 -2.10 0.02 6.07
CA THR A 87 -1.84 -1.19 5.29
C THR A 87 -0.36 -1.40 5.12
N LEU A 88 0.16 -2.50 5.65
CA LEU A 88 1.54 -2.94 5.45
C LEU A 88 1.55 -4.16 4.54
N VAL A 89 2.38 -4.14 3.50
CA VAL A 89 2.57 -5.26 2.57
C VAL A 89 4.05 -5.60 2.46
N GLU A 90 4.39 -6.84 2.79
CA GLU A 90 5.76 -7.35 2.70
C GLU A 90 6.17 -7.54 1.23
N ARG A 91 7.32 -6.98 0.85
CA ARG A 91 7.75 -6.82 -0.55
C ARG A 91 8.15 -8.11 -1.25
N SER A 92 8.46 -9.19 -0.53
CA SER A 92 8.91 -10.46 -1.08
C SER A 92 7.75 -11.45 -1.22
N THR A 93 6.86 -11.46 -0.24
CA THR A 93 5.79 -12.45 -0.04
C THR A 93 4.40 -11.90 -0.25
N ARG A 94 4.24 -10.56 -0.32
CA ARG A 94 2.94 -9.87 -0.36
C ARG A 94 2.09 -10.10 0.89
N TYR A 95 2.70 -10.52 2.00
CA TYR A 95 2.01 -10.70 3.26
C TYR A 95 1.46 -9.36 3.75
N VAL A 96 0.20 -9.33 4.16
CA VAL A 96 -0.54 -8.13 4.53
C VAL A 96 -0.75 -8.09 6.03
N MET A 97 -0.50 -6.93 6.63
CA MET A 97 -0.92 -6.60 7.99
C MET A 97 -1.73 -5.31 7.97
N LEU A 98 -2.78 -5.26 8.79
CA LEU A 98 -3.69 -4.12 8.87
C LEU A 98 -3.68 -3.54 10.28
N GLY A 99 -3.68 -2.22 10.38
CA GLY A 99 -3.75 -1.51 11.66
C GLY A 99 -4.94 -0.57 11.70
N HIS A 100 -5.78 -0.70 12.72
CA HIS A 100 -6.99 0.10 12.85
C HIS A 100 -6.70 1.51 13.39
N LEU A 101 -7.36 2.50 12.79
CA LEU A 101 -7.33 3.90 13.23
C LEU A 101 -8.76 4.46 13.24
N PRO A 102 -9.56 4.19 14.29
CA PRO A 102 -10.98 4.55 14.31
C PRO A 102 -11.24 6.05 14.52
N GLY A 103 -10.31 6.77 15.15
CA GLY A 103 -10.49 8.16 15.59
C GLY A 103 -9.80 9.23 14.75
N GLY A 104 -9.07 8.85 13.70
CA GLY A 104 -8.26 9.79 12.93
C GLY A 104 -7.06 9.11 12.28
N HIS A 105 -6.16 9.90 11.70
CA HIS A 105 -4.89 9.41 11.15
C HIS A 105 -3.80 10.47 11.28
N THR A 106 -3.72 11.06 12.48
CA THR A 106 -2.62 11.97 12.83
C THR A 106 -1.30 11.21 12.80
N ALA A 107 -0.18 11.94 12.69
CA ALA A 107 1.13 11.31 12.58
C ALA A 107 1.50 10.50 13.85
N GLU A 108 1.03 10.93 15.01
CA GLU A 108 1.17 10.21 16.28
C GLU A 108 0.36 8.91 16.29
N GLU A 109 -0.91 8.94 15.88
CA GLU A 109 -1.77 7.74 15.83
C GLU A 109 -1.21 6.71 14.84
N VAL A 110 -0.78 7.17 13.65
CA VAL A 110 -0.18 6.30 12.63
C VAL A 110 1.13 5.69 13.13
N ARG A 111 2.00 6.49 13.76
CA ARG A 111 3.23 6.00 14.40
C ARG A 111 2.92 4.90 15.41
N ASP A 112 1.97 5.12 16.31
CA ASP A 112 1.68 4.17 17.40
C ASP A 112 1.13 2.84 16.88
N VAL A 113 0.28 2.89 15.85
CA VAL A 113 -0.17 1.68 15.15
C VAL A 113 1.00 0.97 14.45
N LEU A 114 1.84 1.70 13.73
CA LEU A 114 3.00 1.12 13.04
C LEU A 114 4.00 0.49 14.00
N VAL A 115 4.30 1.13 15.12
CA VAL A 115 5.19 0.61 16.17
C VAL A 115 4.65 -0.71 16.71
N ARG A 116 3.33 -0.80 16.97
CA ARG A 116 2.71 -2.05 17.44
C ARG A 116 2.79 -3.16 16.39
N LEU A 117 2.43 -2.87 15.13
CA LEU A 117 2.47 -3.85 14.04
C LEU A 117 3.89 -4.37 13.77
N ILE A 118 4.87 -3.47 13.69
CA ILE A 118 6.26 -3.86 13.46
C ILE A 118 6.85 -4.54 14.71
N GLY A 119 6.46 -4.09 15.90
CA GLY A 119 6.88 -4.67 17.17
C GLY A 119 6.39 -6.10 17.40
N SER A 120 5.29 -6.52 16.79
CA SER A 120 4.80 -7.91 16.86
C SER A 120 5.56 -8.87 15.94
N LEU A 121 6.37 -8.36 15.01
CA LEU A 121 7.15 -9.20 14.09
C LEU A 121 8.46 -9.68 14.74
N PRO A 122 8.97 -10.87 14.38
CA PRO A 122 10.36 -11.25 14.67
C PRO A 122 11.37 -10.25 14.11
N GLN A 123 12.55 -10.14 14.75
CA GLN A 123 13.55 -9.13 14.39
C GLN A 123 13.99 -9.18 12.92
N HIS A 124 14.17 -10.37 12.34
CA HIS A 124 14.58 -10.53 10.95
C HIS A 124 13.52 -10.06 9.92
N LEU A 125 12.26 -9.87 10.33
CA LEU A 125 11.21 -9.27 9.50
C LEU A 125 11.10 -7.75 9.65
N ARG A 126 11.95 -7.11 10.45
CA ARG A 126 11.94 -5.66 10.72
C ARG A 126 13.03 -4.94 9.89
N GLY A 127 13.07 -5.20 8.58
CA GLY A 127 14.13 -4.73 7.69
C GLY A 127 14.01 -3.25 7.29
N SER A 128 12.92 -2.85 6.62
CA SER A 128 12.68 -1.45 6.27
C SER A 128 11.21 -1.15 5.99
N LEU A 129 10.82 0.13 6.04
CA LEU A 129 9.49 0.61 5.68
C LEU A 129 9.57 1.61 4.51
N THR A 130 8.72 1.43 3.51
CA THR A 130 8.56 2.33 2.37
C THR A 130 7.23 3.05 2.45
N TRP A 131 7.22 4.38 2.42
CA TRP A 131 6.00 5.17 2.44
C TRP A 131 6.02 6.28 1.39
N ASP A 132 4.86 6.86 1.10
CA ASP A 132 4.80 8.13 0.36
C ASP A 132 5.10 9.33 1.29
N GLN A 133 5.12 10.54 0.72
CA GLN A 133 5.35 11.78 1.48
C GLN A 133 4.06 12.33 2.10
N GLY A 134 3.20 11.45 2.61
CA GLY A 134 1.96 11.81 3.31
C GLY A 134 2.24 12.38 4.70
N ALA A 135 1.45 13.39 5.12
CA ALA A 135 1.68 14.10 6.39
C ALA A 135 1.58 13.18 7.62
N GLU A 136 0.90 12.04 7.49
CA GLU A 136 0.83 10.98 8.49
C GLU A 136 2.20 10.38 8.86
N MET A 137 3.21 10.50 7.99
CA MET A 137 4.58 10.04 8.27
C MET A 137 5.48 11.13 8.85
N ALA A 138 4.91 12.23 9.37
CA ALA A 138 5.69 13.30 10.00
C ALA A 138 6.48 12.84 11.23
N ARG A 139 6.10 11.73 11.87
CA ARG A 139 6.81 11.13 13.01
C ARG A 139 7.70 9.93 12.64
N HIS A 140 8.10 9.81 11.38
CA HIS A 140 8.90 8.67 10.90
C HIS A 140 10.22 8.47 11.67
N LYS A 141 10.92 9.54 12.10
CA LYS A 141 12.13 9.40 12.92
C LYS A 141 11.86 8.74 14.28
N GLN A 142 10.76 9.11 14.93
CA GLN A 142 10.35 8.49 16.21
C GLN A 142 9.99 7.02 16.00
N PHE A 143 9.31 6.68 14.89
CA PHE A 143 9.07 5.30 14.51
C PHE A 143 10.39 4.53 14.32
N THR A 144 11.37 5.09 13.61
CA THR A 144 12.69 4.48 13.42
C THR A 144 13.40 4.27 14.76
N ILE A 145 13.38 5.26 15.65
CA ILE A 145 13.99 5.15 16.99
C ILE A 145 13.32 4.03 17.81
N ALA A 146 11.99 3.94 17.78
CA ALA A 146 11.24 2.98 18.56
C ALA A 146 11.38 1.53 18.06
N THR A 147 11.57 1.33 16.74
CA THR A 147 11.52 0.00 16.12
C THR A 147 12.86 -0.48 15.55
N GLY A 148 13.82 0.41 15.37
CA GLY A 148 15.05 0.16 14.61
C GLY A 148 14.86 0.09 13.09
N VAL A 149 13.63 0.28 12.59
CA VAL A 149 13.30 0.10 11.16
C VAL A 149 13.51 1.41 10.40
N PRO A 150 14.44 1.46 9.42
CA PRO A 150 14.62 2.63 8.58
C PRO A 150 13.40 2.87 7.68
N VAL A 151 13.02 4.14 7.55
CA VAL A 151 11.93 4.59 6.67
C VAL A 151 12.52 5.24 5.42
N TYR A 152 12.03 4.82 4.26
CA TYR A 152 12.39 5.36 2.96
C TYR A 152 11.16 5.95 2.27
N PHE A 153 11.29 7.18 1.77
CA PHE A 153 10.21 7.91 1.13
C PHE A 153 10.27 7.81 -0.39
N CYS A 154 9.13 7.52 -1.01
CA CYS A 154 9.00 7.57 -2.45
C CYS A 154 9.18 8.99 -3.00
N ASP A 155 9.62 9.05 -4.26
CA ASP A 155 9.67 10.29 -5.01
C ASP A 155 8.25 10.83 -5.24
N PRO A 156 8.07 12.16 -5.22
CA PRO A 156 6.80 12.76 -5.59
C PRO A 156 6.37 12.29 -6.97
N HIS A 157 5.10 11.92 -7.13
CA HIS A 157 4.52 11.47 -8.41
C HIS A 157 5.02 10.12 -8.91
N SER A 158 5.61 9.31 -8.04
CA SER A 158 6.11 7.97 -8.38
C SER A 158 5.36 6.83 -7.69
N PRO A 159 4.03 6.68 -7.90
CA PRO A 159 3.24 5.63 -7.25
C PRO A 159 3.74 4.21 -7.58
N TRP A 160 4.40 4.01 -8.72
CA TRP A 160 4.98 2.72 -9.12
C TRP A 160 6.08 2.23 -8.17
N GLN A 161 6.72 3.11 -7.39
CA GLN A 161 7.70 2.74 -6.36
C GLN A 161 7.08 1.98 -5.18
N ARG A 162 5.74 1.97 -5.10
CA ARG A 162 4.91 1.22 -4.14
C ARG A 162 3.80 0.42 -4.83
N GLY A 163 4.15 -0.20 -5.96
CA GLY A 163 3.18 -0.96 -6.76
C GLY A 163 2.53 -2.14 -6.03
N SER A 164 3.18 -2.70 -5.00
CA SER A 164 2.60 -3.80 -4.22
C SER A 164 1.42 -3.30 -3.38
N ASN A 165 1.61 -2.18 -2.67
CA ASN A 165 0.52 -1.57 -1.88
C ASN A 165 -0.64 -1.09 -2.74
N GLU A 166 -0.39 -0.48 -3.90
CA GLU A 166 -1.51 -0.02 -4.76
C GLU A 166 -2.41 -1.19 -5.16
N ASN A 167 -1.83 -2.33 -5.55
CA ASN A 167 -2.61 -3.52 -5.88
C ASN A 167 -3.33 -4.11 -4.66
N THR A 168 -2.64 -4.23 -3.52
CA THR A 168 -3.24 -4.78 -2.28
C THR A 168 -4.36 -3.89 -1.77
N ASN A 169 -4.18 -2.57 -1.76
CA ASN A 169 -5.22 -1.62 -1.40
C ASN A 169 -6.43 -1.76 -2.34
N GLY A 170 -6.21 -2.03 -3.63
CA GLY A 170 -7.29 -2.37 -4.56
C GLY A 170 -8.09 -3.62 -4.17
N LEU A 171 -7.47 -4.62 -3.55
CA LEU A 171 -8.15 -5.82 -3.03
C LEU A 171 -8.86 -5.53 -1.71
N LEU A 172 -8.21 -4.81 -0.80
CA LEU A 172 -8.80 -4.41 0.47
C LEU A 172 -10.06 -3.57 0.28
N ARG A 173 -10.16 -2.79 -0.80
CA ARG A 173 -11.39 -2.05 -1.14
C ARG A 173 -12.61 -2.93 -1.50
N GLN A 174 -12.44 -4.24 -1.69
CA GLN A 174 -13.56 -5.19 -1.80
C GLN A 174 -14.23 -5.44 -0.44
N TYR A 175 -13.44 -5.33 0.64
CA TYR A 175 -13.87 -5.50 2.03
C TYR A 175 -14.18 -4.17 2.72
N PHE A 176 -13.45 -3.13 2.35
CA PHE A 176 -13.54 -1.77 2.90
C PHE A 176 -13.86 -0.76 1.78
N PRO A 177 -15.11 -0.72 1.27
CA PRO A 177 -15.46 0.11 0.13
C PRO A 177 -15.10 1.59 0.32
N LYS A 178 -14.93 2.31 -0.78
CA LYS A 178 -14.64 3.75 -0.69
C LYS A 178 -15.86 4.52 -0.21
N GLY A 179 -15.65 5.52 0.64
CA GLY A 179 -16.74 6.34 1.16
C GLY A 179 -17.59 5.62 2.21
N THR A 180 -17.07 4.58 2.85
CA THR A 180 -17.62 4.03 4.09
C THR A 180 -16.85 4.55 5.28
N ASP A 181 -17.53 4.65 6.43
CA ASP A 181 -16.84 4.76 7.70
C ASP A 181 -16.05 3.47 7.96
N LEU A 182 -14.79 3.60 8.33
CA LEU A 182 -13.91 2.48 8.69
C LEU A 182 -13.84 2.27 10.21
N GLY A 183 -14.38 3.20 11.01
CA GLY A 183 -14.46 3.06 12.46
C GLY A 183 -15.40 1.94 12.91
N VAL A 184 -16.33 1.53 12.05
CA VAL A 184 -17.28 0.44 12.31
C VAL A 184 -16.65 -0.96 12.33
N TYR A 185 -15.48 -1.12 11.72
CA TYR A 185 -14.77 -2.40 11.71
C TYR A 185 -13.91 -2.53 12.96
N SER A 186 -13.95 -3.69 13.59
CA SER A 186 -13.09 -4.02 14.73
C SER A 186 -11.68 -4.41 14.27
N PRO A 187 -10.67 -4.36 15.16
CA PRO A 187 -9.37 -4.97 14.89
C PRO A 187 -9.45 -6.44 14.45
N GLU A 188 -10.41 -7.19 14.99
CA GLU A 188 -10.66 -8.60 14.65
C GLU A 188 -11.19 -8.75 13.22
N ASP A 189 -12.08 -7.85 12.76
CA ASP A 189 -12.54 -7.83 11.36
C ASP A 189 -11.38 -7.58 10.39
N LEU A 190 -10.49 -6.65 10.74
CA LEU A 190 -9.29 -6.35 9.95
C LEU A 190 -8.35 -7.56 9.89
N GLU A 191 -8.10 -8.20 11.03
CA GLU A 191 -7.26 -9.40 11.08
C GLU A 191 -7.86 -10.54 10.25
N HIS A 192 -9.17 -10.74 10.31
CA HIS A 192 -9.87 -11.72 9.48
C HIS A 192 -9.66 -11.45 7.98
N VAL A 193 -9.85 -10.21 7.53
CA VAL A 193 -9.62 -9.82 6.13
C VAL A 193 -8.15 -9.98 5.72
N ALA A 194 -7.21 -9.65 6.62
CA ALA A 194 -5.78 -9.86 6.38
C ALA A 194 -5.47 -11.36 6.19
N GLN A 195 -6.02 -12.23 7.04
CA GLN A 195 -5.87 -13.68 6.95
C GLN A 195 -6.44 -14.24 5.65
N GLU A 196 -7.61 -13.78 5.20
CA GLU A 196 -8.18 -14.18 3.91
C GLU A 196 -7.25 -13.79 2.74
N LEU A 197 -6.72 -12.56 2.74
CA LEU A 197 -5.79 -12.12 1.70
C LEU A 197 -4.45 -12.85 1.73
N ASN A 198 -3.99 -13.21 2.93
CA ASN A 198 -2.75 -13.97 3.17
C ASN A 198 -2.92 -15.47 2.86
N GLY A 199 -4.15 -15.99 2.90
CA GLY A 199 -4.52 -17.34 2.48
C GLY A 199 -4.78 -17.48 0.98
N ARG A 200 -4.96 -16.36 0.25
CA ARG A 200 -5.30 -16.35 -1.17
C ARG A 200 -4.07 -16.62 -2.07
N PRO A 201 -4.07 -17.66 -2.92
CA PRO A 201 -3.01 -17.94 -3.91
C PRO A 201 -2.70 -16.75 -4.81
N ARG A 202 -1.41 -16.53 -5.11
CA ARG A 202 -0.95 -15.46 -6.01
C ARG A 202 -0.15 -16.03 -7.15
N LYS A 203 -0.54 -15.72 -8.40
CA LYS A 203 0.25 -16.10 -9.60
C LYS A 203 1.69 -15.58 -9.53
N THR A 204 1.91 -14.41 -8.93
CA THR A 204 3.26 -13.83 -8.75
C THR A 204 4.14 -14.57 -7.75
N LEU A 205 3.57 -15.52 -6.99
CA LEU A 205 4.26 -16.36 -6.00
C LEU A 205 4.17 -17.83 -6.40
N ASP A 206 4.12 -18.12 -7.71
CA ASP A 206 3.95 -19.48 -8.25
C ASP A 206 2.75 -20.22 -7.66
N TRP A 207 1.65 -19.48 -7.48
CA TRP A 207 0.39 -19.95 -6.89
C TRP A 207 0.45 -20.34 -5.41
N LYS A 208 1.56 -20.11 -4.72
CA LYS A 208 1.56 -20.10 -3.25
C LYS A 208 0.78 -18.89 -2.74
N ASN A 209 0.19 -19.01 -1.54
CA ASN A 209 -0.37 -17.86 -0.85
C ASN A 209 0.71 -17.11 -0.04
N PRO A 210 0.50 -15.83 0.30
CA PRO A 210 1.48 -15.03 1.04
C PRO A 210 1.94 -15.68 2.36
N ALA A 211 1.03 -16.29 3.12
CA ALA A 211 1.36 -16.93 4.39
C ALA A 211 2.29 -18.14 4.22
N GLN A 212 2.04 -18.99 3.21
CA GLN A 212 2.92 -20.09 2.83
C GLN A 212 4.28 -19.58 2.38
N ARG A 213 4.31 -18.56 1.52
CA ARG A 213 5.58 -18.02 1.00
C ARG A 213 6.42 -17.41 2.12
N LEU A 214 5.80 -16.69 3.05
CA LEU A 214 6.49 -16.18 4.24
C LEU A 214 7.04 -17.30 5.09
N ARG A 215 6.22 -18.31 5.41
CA ARG A 215 6.67 -19.50 6.15
C ARG A 215 7.89 -20.18 5.50
N ASP A 216 7.86 -20.40 4.19
CA ASP A 216 8.95 -21.05 3.47
C ASP A 216 10.28 -20.27 3.64
N LEU A 217 10.22 -18.94 3.54
CA LEU A 217 11.40 -18.09 3.72
C LEU A 217 11.90 -18.02 5.17
N LEU A 218 11.05 -18.37 6.14
CA LEU A 218 11.41 -18.41 7.56
C LEU A 218 11.99 -19.75 8.02
N ILE A 219 11.73 -20.84 7.28
CA ILE A 219 12.20 -22.20 7.60
C ILE A 219 13.46 -22.55 6.81
N THR A 220 13.76 -21.82 5.74
CA THR A 220 14.96 -22.03 4.92
C THR A 220 16.15 -21.30 5.56
N ASP A 221 16.66 -21.86 6.67
CA ASP A 221 18.00 -21.60 7.22
C ASP A 221 18.89 -22.84 6.98
#